data_AF-A0AAW5A7B4-F1
#
_entry.id   AF-A0AAW5A7B4-F1
#
_cell.length_a   1.000
_cell.length_b   1.000
_cell.length_c   1.000
_cell.angle_alpha   90.00
_cell.angle_beta   90.00
_cell.angle_gamma   90.00
#
_symmetry.space_group_name_H-M   'P 1'
#
loop_
_entity.id
_entity.type
_entity.pdbx_description
1 polymer ?
#
loop_
_entity_poly.entity_id
_entity_poly.type
_entity_poly.pdbx_seq_one_letter_code
_entity_poly.pdbx_strand_id
1 'polypeptide(L)'
;MTRQVINLGTLPNGAGGDTTRSANTKINDMTQELYAATDSLGTAARATLTVGNADTTPGRVLKNGDLGLGADCVLVGDWTAAYDDLGGAFIAGNAAYPGGTGESINATGISLRRSGRVGAQILIYNGDNQFWFRTAFNGFLPWVKVYHTGNTTRMADNTLRAI
;
A
#
# COMPACT_ATOMS: atom_id res chain seq x y z
N MET A 1 -18.74 -25.42 17.43
CA MET A 1 -18.92 -26.65 18.24
C MET A 1 -17.66 -27.49 18.12
N THR A 2 -17.43 -28.49 18.96
CA THR A 2 -16.24 -29.33 18.78
C THR A 2 -16.45 -30.24 17.58
N ARG A 3 -15.44 -30.38 16.71
CA ARG A 3 -15.47 -31.29 15.56
C ARG A 3 -16.01 -32.67 15.96
N GLN A 4 -17.03 -33.14 15.25
CA GLN A 4 -17.57 -34.48 15.42
C GLN A 4 -16.81 -35.46 14.51
N VAL A 5 -16.75 -36.74 14.91
CA VAL A 5 -16.10 -37.79 14.11
C VAL A 5 -17.06 -38.97 13.99
N ILE A 6 -17.19 -39.51 12.78
CA ILE A 6 -17.97 -40.73 12.54
C ILE A 6 -17.22 -41.90 13.17
N ASN A 7 -17.90 -42.63 14.05
CA ASN A 7 -17.38 -43.87 14.58
C ASN A 7 -17.63 -44.98 13.55
N LEU A 8 -16.55 -45.54 12.99
CA LEU A 8 -16.63 -46.61 12.00
C LEU A 8 -16.84 -48.00 12.61
N GLY A 9 -16.79 -48.12 13.94
CA GLY A 9 -16.87 -49.40 14.64
C GLY A 9 -15.61 -50.25 14.49
N THR A 10 -15.72 -51.54 14.79
CA THR A 10 -14.62 -52.50 14.68
C THR A 10 -14.60 -53.19 13.32
N LEU A 11 -13.43 -53.31 12.70
CA LEU A 11 -13.25 -54.16 11.51
C LEU A 11 -13.64 -55.62 11.80
N PRO A 12 -14.05 -56.41 10.78
CA PRO A 12 -14.18 -56.04 9.37
C PRO A 12 -15.54 -55.43 8.99
N ASN A 13 -16.53 -55.47 9.88
CA ASN A 13 -17.94 -55.19 9.56
C ASN A 13 -18.49 -53.89 10.17
N GLY A 14 -17.69 -53.15 10.93
CA GLY A 14 -18.10 -51.89 11.55
C GLY A 14 -19.03 -52.04 12.75
N ALA A 15 -19.03 -53.20 13.42
CA ALA A 15 -19.83 -53.41 14.62
C ALA A 15 -19.54 -52.36 15.71
N GLY A 16 -20.61 -51.84 16.34
CA GLY A 16 -20.51 -50.75 17.33
C GLY A 16 -20.28 -49.35 16.75
N GLY A 17 -20.32 -49.20 15.42
CA GLY A 17 -20.21 -47.93 14.72
C GLY A 17 -21.49 -47.08 14.78
N ASP A 18 -21.41 -45.88 14.22
CA ASP A 18 -22.56 -45.01 14.02
C ASP A 18 -23.59 -45.64 13.08
N THR A 19 -24.86 -45.42 13.39
CA THR A 19 -25.93 -45.67 12.42
C THR A 19 -25.84 -44.69 11.25
N THR A 20 -26.41 -45.04 10.10
CA THR A 20 -26.55 -44.12 8.96
C THR A 20 -27.14 -42.77 9.38
N ARG A 21 -28.10 -42.77 10.31
CA ARG A 21 -28.71 -41.55 10.84
C ARG A 21 -27.72 -40.72 11.66
N SER A 22 -27.06 -41.30 12.66
CA SER A 22 -26.12 -40.55 13.52
C SER A 22 -24.89 -40.07 12.74
N ALA A 23 -24.39 -40.85 11.80
CA ALA A 23 -23.33 -40.43 10.90
C ALA A 23 -23.74 -39.22 10.02
N ASN A 24 -24.94 -39.27 9.41
CA ASN A 24 -25.44 -38.17 8.58
C ASN A 24 -25.75 -36.90 9.39
N THR A 25 -26.26 -37.02 10.62
CA THR A 25 -26.41 -35.86 11.52
C THR A 25 -25.05 -35.20 11.78
N LYS A 26 -24.02 -35.99 12.07
CA LYS A 26 -22.66 -35.46 12.26
C LYS A 26 -22.14 -34.71 11.03
N ILE A 27 -22.41 -35.23 9.83
CA ILE A 27 -22.03 -34.57 8.58
C ILE A 27 -22.74 -33.23 8.44
N ASN A 28 -24.06 -33.18 8.63
CA ASN A 28 -24.84 -31.95 8.52
C ASN A 28 -24.36 -30.90 9.52
N ASP A 29 -24.18 -31.29 10.78
CA ASP A 29 -23.71 -30.41 11.85
C ASP A 29 -22.33 -29.82 11.55
N MET A 30 -21.37 -30.66 11.14
CA MET A 30 -20.03 -30.20 10.76
C MET A 30 -20.05 -29.30 9.51
N THR A 31 -20.90 -29.62 8.53
CA THR A 31 -21.00 -28.83 7.30
C THR A 31 -21.63 -27.47 7.58
N GLN A 32 -22.65 -27.42 8.44
CA GLN A 32 -23.27 -26.19 8.89
C GLN A 32 -22.26 -25.30 9.64
N GLU A 33 -21.42 -25.90 10.50
CA GLU A 33 -20.34 -25.18 11.18
C GLU A 33 -19.34 -24.56 10.18
N LEU A 34 -18.92 -25.30 9.15
CA LEU A 34 -18.01 -24.79 8.12
C LEU A 34 -18.63 -23.65 7.30
N TYR A 35 -19.90 -23.76 6.92
CA TYR A 35 -20.58 -22.68 6.21
C TYR A 35 -20.74 -21.45 7.10
N ALA A 36 -21.16 -21.62 8.36
CA ALA A 36 -21.25 -20.51 9.29
C ALA A 36 -19.89 -19.82 9.50
N ALA A 37 -18.81 -20.59 9.63
CA ALA A 37 -17.46 -20.04 9.73
C ALA A 37 -17.05 -19.28 8.47
N THR A 38 -17.31 -19.83 7.28
CA THR A 38 -16.96 -19.21 5.99
C THR A 38 -17.78 -17.93 5.74
N ASP A 39 -19.07 -17.95 6.08
CA ASP A 39 -19.96 -16.79 5.95
C ASP A 39 -19.62 -15.69 6.97
N SER A 40 -19.02 -16.07 8.10
CA SER A 40 -18.53 -15.12 9.11
C SER A 40 -17.20 -14.44 8.72
N LEU A 41 -16.53 -14.91 7.66
CA LEU A 41 -15.30 -14.26 7.19
C LEU A 41 -15.61 -12.90 6.58
N GLY A 42 -14.83 -11.90 6.97
CA GLY A 42 -14.90 -10.57 6.38
C GLY A 42 -14.49 -10.56 4.91
N THR A 43 -14.84 -9.48 4.19
CA THR A 43 -14.53 -9.31 2.76
C THR A 43 -13.03 -9.37 2.46
N ALA A 44 -12.19 -8.89 3.38
CA ALA A 44 -10.73 -8.96 3.24
C ALA A 44 -10.19 -10.40 3.15
N ALA A 45 -10.78 -11.35 3.90
CA ALA A 45 -10.36 -12.75 3.87
C ALA A 45 -10.65 -13.45 2.54
N ARG A 46 -11.53 -12.86 1.72
CA ARG A 46 -11.94 -13.36 0.40
C ARG A 46 -11.32 -12.60 -0.76
N ALA A 47 -10.62 -11.50 -0.46
CA ALA A 47 -10.03 -10.62 -1.46
C ALA A 47 -8.60 -11.07 -1.82
N THR A 48 -8.21 -10.80 -3.06
CA THR A 48 -6.84 -11.05 -3.52
C THR A 48 -5.89 -10.08 -2.84
N LEU A 49 -4.74 -10.56 -2.39
CA LEU A 49 -3.66 -9.70 -1.91
C LEU A 49 -3.04 -8.94 -3.09
N THR A 50 -2.50 -7.76 -2.82
CA THR A 50 -1.62 -7.06 -3.75
C THR A 50 -0.46 -7.96 -4.20
N VAL A 51 -0.01 -7.83 -5.45
CA VAL A 51 1.03 -8.69 -6.04
C VAL A 51 2.44 -8.09 -6.00
N GLY A 52 2.55 -6.82 -5.61
CA GLY A 52 3.83 -6.12 -5.45
C GLY A 52 3.63 -4.70 -4.91
N ASN A 53 4.74 -4.02 -4.66
CA ASN A 53 4.73 -2.71 -4.00
C ASN A 53 4.12 -1.56 -4.81
N ALA A 54 3.96 -1.75 -6.12
CA ALA A 54 3.35 -0.80 -7.04
C ALA A 54 1.92 -1.19 -7.47
N ASP A 55 1.30 -2.17 -6.82
CA ASP A 55 -0.03 -2.66 -7.22
C ASP A 55 -1.15 -1.67 -6.85
N THR A 56 -1.80 -1.12 -7.88
CA THR A 56 -2.90 -0.17 -7.75
C THR A 56 -4.27 -0.75 -8.09
N THR A 57 -4.39 -2.08 -8.19
CA THR A 57 -5.64 -2.75 -8.57
C THR A 57 -6.71 -2.54 -7.47
N PRO A 58 -7.83 -1.85 -7.76
CA PRO A 58 -8.88 -1.65 -6.77
C PRO A 58 -9.47 -2.97 -6.26
N GLY A 59 -9.81 -3.02 -4.97
CA GLY A 59 -10.44 -4.18 -4.33
C GLY A 59 -9.48 -5.26 -3.81
N ARG A 60 -8.16 -5.09 -4.00
CA ARG A 60 -7.15 -5.94 -3.35
C ARG A 60 -6.89 -5.52 -1.90
N VAL A 61 -6.47 -6.47 -1.08
CA VAL A 61 -5.99 -6.20 0.29
C VAL A 61 -4.52 -5.82 0.24
N LEU A 62 -4.19 -4.68 0.83
CA LEU A 62 -2.84 -4.16 0.91
C LEU A 62 -2.00 -4.98 1.91
N LYS A 63 -0.82 -5.44 1.48
CA LYS A 63 0.18 -6.04 2.37
C LYS A 63 1.12 -4.96 2.91
N ASN A 64 1.76 -5.22 4.06
CA ASN A 64 2.81 -4.34 4.57
C ASN A 64 3.93 -4.18 3.53
N GLY A 65 4.37 -2.94 3.32
CA GLY A 65 5.39 -2.52 2.36
C GLY A 65 4.85 -2.09 1.01
N ASP A 66 3.61 -2.42 0.67
CA ASP A 66 3.03 -1.97 -0.60
C ASP A 66 2.68 -0.48 -0.54
N LEU A 67 2.89 0.21 -1.67
CA LEU A 67 2.85 1.68 -1.79
C LEU A 67 3.79 2.40 -0.82
N GLY A 68 4.82 1.70 -0.31
CA GLY A 68 5.81 2.18 0.66
C GLY A 68 5.28 2.33 2.09
N LEU A 69 4.15 1.68 2.43
CA LEU A 69 3.59 1.71 3.76
C LEU A 69 4.26 0.67 4.68
N GLY A 70 5.06 1.13 5.64
CA GLY A 70 5.71 0.24 6.62
C GLY A 70 6.90 -0.56 6.06
N ALA A 71 7.45 -0.14 4.92
CA ALA A 71 8.72 -0.61 4.35
C ALA A 71 9.39 0.51 3.53
N ASP A 72 10.39 0.16 2.73
CA ASP A 72 11.05 1.09 1.81
C ASP A 72 10.05 1.68 0.80
N CYS A 73 10.28 2.94 0.42
CA CYS A 73 9.47 3.63 -0.59
C CYS A 73 9.50 2.92 -1.95
N VAL A 74 8.47 3.11 -2.76
CA VAL A 74 8.44 2.59 -4.13
C VAL A 74 9.44 3.35 -5.00
N LEU A 75 10.40 2.65 -5.61
CA LEU A 75 11.38 3.25 -6.50
C LEU A 75 10.73 3.67 -7.83
N VAL A 76 10.92 4.92 -8.23
CA VAL A 76 10.35 5.51 -9.46
C VAL A 76 11.43 6.22 -10.29
N GLY A 77 11.29 6.17 -11.61
CA GLY A 77 12.15 6.92 -12.54
C GLY A 77 11.58 8.28 -12.96
N ASP A 78 10.27 8.46 -12.83
CA ASP A 78 9.59 9.73 -13.12
C ASP A 78 8.48 9.95 -12.08
N TRP A 79 8.60 11.04 -11.34
CA TRP A 79 7.64 11.42 -10.30
C TRP A 79 6.28 11.80 -10.89
N THR A 80 6.23 12.31 -12.12
CA THR A 80 4.98 12.64 -12.81
C THR A 80 4.25 11.37 -13.22
N ALA A 81 4.94 10.39 -13.82
CA ALA A 81 4.37 9.10 -14.15
C ALA A 81 3.92 8.35 -12.88
N ALA A 82 4.75 8.34 -11.83
CA ALA A 82 4.41 7.73 -10.55
C ALA A 82 3.10 8.26 -9.95
N TYR A 83 2.81 9.55 -10.11
CA TYR A 83 1.55 10.13 -9.66
C TYR A 83 0.33 9.58 -10.42
N ASP A 84 0.47 9.32 -11.72
CA ASP A 84 -0.60 8.75 -12.55
C ASP A 84 -0.74 7.24 -12.36
N ASP A 85 0.37 6.52 -12.21
CA ASP A 85 0.39 5.06 -12.12
C ASP A 85 0.08 4.55 -10.71
N LEU A 86 0.70 5.16 -9.68
CA LEU A 86 0.59 4.75 -8.28
C LEU A 86 -0.52 5.50 -7.54
N GLY A 87 -0.81 6.74 -7.95
CA GLY A 87 -1.71 7.62 -7.21
C GLY A 87 -1.13 8.07 -5.88
N GLY A 88 -1.78 7.70 -4.77
CA GLY A 88 -1.29 8.02 -3.43
C GLY A 88 -0.27 6.98 -2.97
N ALA A 89 1.00 7.38 -2.81
CA ALA A 89 2.08 6.45 -2.45
C ALA A 89 3.28 7.17 -1.82
N PHE A 90 4.03 6.43 -1.00
CA PHE A 90 5.38 6.80 -0.58
C PHE A 90 6.36 6.34 -1.65
N ILE A 91 7.12 7.28 -2.18
CA ILE A 91 7.96 7.07 -3.35
C ILE A 91 9.38 7.57 -3.09
N ALA A 92 10.33 6.88 -3.70
CA ALA A 92 11.71 7.30 -3.76
C ALA A 92 12.12 7.23 -5.22
N GLY A 93 12.98 8.12 -5.68
CA GLY A 93 13.30 8.05 -7.08
C GLY A 93 14.21 9.14 -7.55
N ASN A 94 14.97 8.74 -8.55
CA ASN A 94 15.82 9.60 -9.31
C ASN A 94 15.01 10.26 -10.44
N ALA A 95 14.29 11.34 -10.12
CA ALA A 95 13.73 12.19 -11.19
C ALA A 95 14.78 13.18 -11.65
N ALA A 96 14.82 13.44 -12.95
CA ALA A 96 15.62 14.51 -13.56
C ALA A 96 15.26 15.95 -13.07
N TYR A 97 14.24 16.13 -12.23
CA TYR A 97 13.74 17.46 -11.82
C TYR A 97 13.08 17.38 -10.43
N PRO A 98 13.29 18.39 -9.55
CA PRO A 98 13.40 19.80 -9.95
C PRO A 98 14.78 20.44 -9.91
N GLY A 99 15.24 20.88 -11.08
CA GLY A 99 16.43 21.73 -11.20
C GLY A 99 17.37 21.42 -12.36
N GLY A 100 17.11 20.42 -13.20
CA GLY A 100 17.74 20.25 -14.50
C GLY A 100 19.26 20.39 -14.53
N THR A 101 19.97 19.34 -14.11
CA THR A 101 21.39 19.14 -14.49
C THR A 101 21.74 17.69 -14.84
N GLY A 102 20.77 16.77 -14.94
CA GLY A 102 21.07 15.37 -15.30
C GLY A 102 21.73 14.55 -14.18
N GLU A 103 21.85 15.10 -12.98
CA GLU A 103 22.31 14.41 -11.78
C GLU A 103 21.20 13.52 -11.21
N SER A 104 21.61 12.38 -10.66
CA SER A 104 20.68 11.42 -10.10
C SER A 104 20.09 11.94 -8.78
N ILE A 105 18.84 12.43 -8.75
CA ILE A 105 18.23 12.98 -7.54
C ILE A 105 17.84 11.85 -6.58
N ASN A 106 18.68 11.55 -5.59
CA ASN A 106 18.30 10.67 -4.48
C ASN A 106 17.32 11.42 -3.55
N ALA A 107 16.02 11.26 -3.79
CA ALA A 107 14.99 11.86 -2.97
C ALA A 107 13.92 10.85 -2.54
N THR A 108 13.32 11.13 -1.40
CA THR A 108 12.14 10.44 -0.87
C THR A 108 10.98 11.42 -0.80
N GLY A 109 9.75 10.91 -0.89
CA GLY A 109 8.59 11.77 -0.92
C GLY A 109 7.27 11.03 -0.96
N ILE A 110 6.21 11.83 -1.16
CA ILE A 110 4.84 11.36 -1.08
C ILE A 110 4.06 11.96 -2.24
N SER A 111 3.34 11.10 -2.96
CA SER A 111 2.29 11.50 -3.88
C SER A 111 0.96 11.58 -3.14
N LEU A 112 0.32 12.74 -3.20
CA LEU A 112 -0.95 13.06 -2.55
C LEU A 112 -2.02 13.27 -3.62
N ARG A 113 -2.41 12.18 -4.30
CA ARG A 113 -3.41 12.23 -5.36
C ARG A 113 -4.83 12.22 -4.79
N ARG A 114 -5.63 13.23 -5.14
CA ARG A 114 -7.08 13.26 -4.83
C ARG A 114 -7.88 12.50 -5.88
N SER A 115 -7.74 12.88 -7.16
CA SER A 115 -8.41 12.24 -8.30
C SER A 115 -7.82 12.78 -9.60
N GLY A 116 -7.45 11.89 -10.53
CA GLY A 116 -6.70 12.26 -11.74
C GLY A 116 -5.52 13.19 -11.39
N ARG A 117 -5.26 14.18 -12.26
CA ARG A 117 -4.24 15.23 -12.03
C ARG A 117 -4.73 16.37 -11.13
N VAL A 118 -5.31 16.01 -9.98
CA VAL A 118 -5.67 16.93 -8.89
C VAL A 118 -5.08 16.45 -7.58
N GLY A 119 -4.15 17.22 -7.02
CA GLY A 119 -3.41 16.83 -5.81
C GLY A 119 -2.06 17.53 -5.67
N ALA A 120 -1.13 16.88 -4.97
CA ALA A 120 0.22 17.42 -4.74
C ALA A 120 1.28 16.31 -4.70
N GLN A 121 2.54 16.73 -4.83
CA GLN A 121 3.69 15.91 -4.49
C GLN A 121 4.63 16.69 -3.58
N ILE A 122 5.19 15.98 -2.62
CA ILE A 122 6.19 16.49 -1.69
C ILE A 122 7.45 15.65 -1.86
N LEU A 123 8.59 16.31 -1.88
CA LEU A 123 9.90 15.72 -2.07
C LEU A 123 10.87 16.28 -1.02
N ILE A 124 11.66 15.39 -0.43
CA ILE A 124 12.79 15.72 0.43
C ILE A 124 14.04 15.12 -0.21
N TYR A 125 15.03 15.96 -0.44
CA TYR A 125 16.30 15.51 -0.99
C TYR A 125 17.15 14.87 0.11
N ASN A 126 17.73 13.70 -0.16
CA ASN A 126 18.44 12.92 0.85
C ASN A 126 19.89 13.42 1.07
N GLY A 127 20.45 14.17 0.12
CA GLY A 127 21.85 14.64 0.17
C GLY A 127 22.04 15.99 0.86
N ASP A 128 21.11 16.92 0.64
CA ASP A 128 21.09 18.26 1.22
C ASP A 128 19.68 18.54 1.67
N ASN A 129 19.47 19.06 2.89
CA ASN A 129 18.18 19.28 3.57
C ASN A 129 17.16 20.16 2.79
N GLN A 130 16.78 19.76 1.59
CA GLN A 130 15.95 20.53 0.67
C GLN A 130 14.57 19.92 0.65
N PHE A 131 13.58 20.75 0.95
CA PHE A 131 12.18 20.40 0.84
C PHE A 131 11.60 21.07 -0.41
N TRP A 132 10.93 20.27 -1.23
CA TRP A 132 10.27 20.71 -2.45
C TRP A 132 8.84 20.22 -2.50
N PHE A 133 7.97 20.98 -3.15
CA PHE A 133 6.63 20.52 -3.46
C PHE A 133 6.15 21.05 -4.81
N ARG A 134 5.13 20.39 -5.35
CA ARG A 134 4.36 20.88 -6.49
C ARG A 134 2.92 20.46 -6.34
N THR A 135 2.02 21.21 -6.96
CA THR A 135 0.59 20.89 -6.99
C THR A 135 0.14 20.64 -8.40
N ALA A 136 -0.94 19.88 -8.53
CA ALA A 136 -1.62 19.65 -9.79
C ALA A 136 -3.09 20.01 -9.70
N PHE A 137 -3.58 20.73 -10.71
CA PHE A 137 -5.00 20.92 -10.98
C PHE A 137 -5.18 20.97 -12.50
N ASN A 138 -5.36 19.79 -13.10
CA ASN A 138 -5.30 19.57 -14.55
C ASN A 138 -3.88 19.72 -15.17
N GLY A 139 -2.84 19.37 -14.39
CA GLY A 139 -1.44 19.49 -14.79
C GLY A 139 -0.58 19.95 -13.63
N PHE A 140 0.69 19.54 -13.61
CA PHE A 140 1.62 19.94 -12.55
C PHE A 140 2.17 21.34 -12.82
N LEU A 141 2.16 22.17 -11.77
CA LEU A 141 3.01 23.36 -11.73
C LEU A 141 4.48 22.95 -11.61
N PRO A 142 5.41 23.87 -11.95
CA PRO A 142 6.81 23.70 -11.62
C PRO A 142 6.99 23.42 -10.13
N TRP A 143 8.00 22.65 -9.81
CA TRP A 143 8.40 22.45 -8.42
C TRP A 143 8.91 23.74 -7.80
N VAL A 144 8.57 23.92 -6.53
CA VAL A 144 9.02 25.05 -5.72
C VAL A 144 9.74 24.53 -4.48
N LYS A 145 10.83 25.21 -4.13
CA LYS A 145 11.67 24.91 -2.97
C LYS A 145 11.18 25.70 -1.76
N VAL A 146 11.15 25.07 -0.60
CA VAL A 146 10.95 25.78 0.67
C VAL A 146 12.28 26.33 1.16
N TYR A 147 12.29 27.63 1.43
CA TYR A 147 13.45 28.32 2.01
C TYR A 147 13.40 28.28 3.54
N HIS A 148 14.55 27.98 4.16
CA HIS A 148 14.76 27.90 5.60
C HIS A 148 16.19 28.38 5.93
N THR A 149 16.52 28.51 7.21
CA THR A 149 17.82 29.04 7.68
C THR A 149 19.03 28.22 7.21
N GLY A 150 18.83 26.96 6.82
CA GLY A 150 19.88 26.10 6.27
C GLY A 150 20.13 26.29 4.77
N ASN A 151 19.25 26.98 4.04
CA ASN A 151 19.40 27.25 2.61
C ASN A 151 19.16 28.74 2.26
N THR A 152 19.16 29.61 3.27
CA THR A 152 19.10 31.07 3.11
C THR A 152 20.07 31.77 4.04
N THR A 153 20.52 32.96 3.63
CA THR A 153 21.26 33.90 4.47
C THR A 153 20.44 35.16 4.71
N ARG A 154 20.67 35.81 5.85
CA ARG A 154 20.16 37.17 6.12
C ARG A 154 21.15 38.19 5.60
N MET A 155 20.68 39.10 4.77
CA MET A 155 21.45 40.26 4.31
C MET A 155 21.45 41.36 5.39
N ALA A 156 22.34 42.35 5.23
CA ALA A 156 22.47 43.46 6.20
C ALA A 156 21.20 44.32 6.33
N ASP A 157 20.34 44.31 5.30
CA ASP A 157 19.02 44.94 5.27
C ASP A 157 17.89 44.06 5.84
N ASN A 158 18.25 42.94 6.50
CA ASN A 158 17.36 41.91 7.02
C ASN A 158 16.54 41.12 5.98
N THR A 159 16.80 41.27 4.69
CA THR A 159 16.17 40.44 3.65
C THR A 159 16.78 39.03 3.62
N LEU A 160 16.02 38.06 3.12
CA LEU A 160 16.48 36.68 2.93
C LEU A 160 17.00 36.48 1.51
N ARG A 161 18.15 35.84 1.37
CA ARG A 161 18.75 35.44 0.11
C ARG A 161 18.94 33.93 0.08
N ALA A 162 18.59 33.27 -1.03
CA ALA A 162 18.96 31.87 -1.25
C ALA A 162 20.49 31.72 -1.24
N ILE A 163 20.97 30.62 -0.63
CA ILE A 163 22.38 30.20 -0.69
C ILE A 163 22.61 29.40 -1.97
#